data_AF-A0A316HPL5-F1
#
_entry.id   AF-A0A316HPL5-F1
#
_cell.length_a   1.000
_cell.length_b   1.000
_cell.length_c   1.000
_cell.angle_alpha   90.00
_cell.angle_beta   90.00
_cell.angle_gamma   90.00
#
_symmetry.space_group_name_H-M   'P 1'
#
loop_
_entity.id
_entity.type
_entity.pdbx_description
1 polymer ?
#
loop_
_entity_poly.entity_id
_entity_poly.type
_entity_poly.pdbx_seq_one_letter_code
_entity_poly.pdbx_strand_id
1 'polypeptide(L)'
;MQVKKYILGTILLASVVACKKVPTGFQSDAIRYKDNELVAKRGLILYQSDRINADGSTPPYSFKMLNLRGIDGSPAPKEFTTPYQILVFKDGLSFDAAKDTTVAQLNAKRETRTVPPMSFNEVSGQLTFNRGSINLPLGKYTFDVQFTNPTGTKLFKSLANINVVDPTTDDLFTLTDNVANAFHDVTGAVTPMKNPTITCTRISANGARVILKMVDKHNKPFNPQAGEIIQRGDRPVFENYAKFNPVTKNDTAMICDFEVAPFPLAAYKTPTTNWGFLMYYRIPSRFVEIDGFPASSGTFSVNPRWSWQVKLEGTYIVQIKFNDVTHK
;
A
#
# COMPACT_ATOMS: atom_id res chain seq x y z
N MET A 1 -48.87 64.91 38.94
CA MET A 1 -47.43 64.56 39.05
C MET A 1 -47.17 63.06 39.29
N GLN A 2 -48.05 62.14 38.86
CA GLN A 2 -47.88 60.68 39.06
C GLN A 2 -47.54 59.91 37.77
N VAL A 3 -47.93 60.40 36.59
CA VAL A 3 -47.73 59.69 35.31
C VAL A 3 -46.25 59.58 34.89
N LYS A 4 -45.41 60.55 35.27
CA LYS A 4 -43.96 60.53 34.96
C LYS A 4 -43.16 59.50 35.79
N LYS A 5 -43.69 59.02 36.93
CA LYS A 5 -43.00 58.04 37.80
C LYS A 5 -43.10 56.61 37.28
N TYR A 6 -44.18 56.28 36.56
CA TYR A 6 -44.38 54.93 36.02
C TYR A 6 -43.56 54.65 34.76
N ILE A 7 -43.31 55.67 33.92
CA ILE A 7 -42.51 55.53 32.68
C ILE A 7 -41.04 55.23 32.99
N LEU A 8 -40.49 55.81 34.07
CA LEU A 8 -39.12 55.54 34.49
C LEU A 8 -38.96 54.12 35.09
N GLY A 9 -40.01 53.60 35.72
CA GLY A 9 -40.04 52.25 36.30
C GLY A 9 -40.11 51.13 35.25
N THR A 10 -40.84 51.33 34.15
CA THR A 10 -40.93 50.35 33.06
C THR A 10 -39.67 50.31 32.18
N ILE A 11 -38.97 51.44 32.01
CA ILE A 11 -37.71 51.49 31.26
C ILE A 11 -36.57 50.77 32.02
N LEU A 12 -36.58 50.83 33.36
CA LEU A 12 -35.59 50.15 34.21
C LEU A 12 -35.83 48.63 34.31
N LEU A 13 -37.06 48.16 34.10
CA LEU A 13 -37.39 46.72 34.02
C LEU A 13 -37.10 46.12 32.64
N ALA A 14 -37.07 46.93 31.57
CA ALA A 14 -36.74 46.46 30.22
C ALA A 14 -35.24 46.22 30.02
N SER A 15 -34.37 46.92 30.77
CA SER A 15 -32.90 46.80 30.66
C SER A 15 -32.33 45.53 31.31
N VAL A 16 -33.05 44.88 32.23
CA VAL A 16 -32.64 43.60 32.84
C VAL A 16 -32.94 42.38 31.96
N VAL A 17 -33.82 42.49 30.97
CA VAL A 17 -34.17 41.38 30.04
C VAL A 17 -33.27 41.36 28.79
N ALA A 18 -32.48 42.42 28.56
CA ALA A 18 -31.66 42.57 27.35
C ALA A 18 -30.24 41.98 27.46
N CYS A 19 -29.84 41.42 28.60
CA CYS A 19 -28.60 40.66 28.71
C CYS A 19 -28.76 39.27 28.07
N LYS A 20 -28.79 39.21 26.74
CA LYS A 20 -28.49 37.94 26.05
C LYS A 20 -27.04 37.59 26.37
N LYS A 21 -26.84 36.50 27.11
CA LYS A 21 -25.53 35.92 27.38
C LYS A 21 -24.81 35.77 26.04
N VAL A 22 -23.65 36.42 25.88
CA VAL A 22 -22.84 36.29 24.66
C VAL A 22 -22.57 34.79 24.46
N PRO A 23 -22.90 34.22 23.28
CA PRO A 23 -22.65 32.81 23.02
C PRO A 23 -21.17 32.52 23.25
N THR A 24 -20.88 31.49 24.04
CA THR A 24 -19.50 31.07 24.33
C THR A 24 -18.92 30.35 23.12
N GLY A 25 -18.42 31.11 22.15
CA GLY A 25 -17.74 30.61 20.96
C GLY A 25 -18.62 30.55 19.70
N PHE A 26 -18.12 29.87 18.68
CA PHE A 26 -18.73 29.66 17.37
C PHE A 26 -18.69 28.18 16.99
N GLN A 27 -19.78 27.66 16.43
CA GLN A 27 -19.85 26.34 15.81
C GLN A 27 -20.29 26.51 14.36
N SER A 28 -19.43 26.10 13.43
CA SER A 28 -19.77 26.15 12.01
C SER A 28 -20.79 25.08 11.66
N ASP A 29 -21.62 25.42 10.66
CA ASP A 29 -22.55 24.51 10.01
C ASP A 29 -21.93 23.79 8.80
N ALA A 30 -20.66 24.04 8.49
CA ALA A 30 -19.97 23.59 7.28
C ALA A 30 -18.67 22.83 7.55
N ILE A 31 -18.60 22.09 8.66
CA ILE A 31 -17.49 21.15 8.89
C ILE A 31 -17.45 20.13 7.75
N ARG A 32 -16.25 19.72 7.33
CA ARG A 32 -16.07 18.85 6.17
C ARG A 32 -14.71 18.18 6.16
N TYR A 33 -14.61 17.04 5.49
CA TYR A 33 -13.31 16.57 5.00
C TYR A 33 -12.88 17.41 3.80
N LYS A 34 -11.59 17.34 3.45
CA LYS A 34 -11.07 17.92 2.21
C LYS A 34 -11.73 17.27 1.00
N ASP A 35 -11.76 15.94 0.98
CA ASP A 35 -12.48 15.12 0.01
C ASP A 35 -13.62 14.38 0.74
N ASN A 36 -14.83 14.46 0.20
CA ASN A 36 -16.01 13.79 0.76
C ASN A 36 -16.10 12.30 0.36
N GLU A 37 -15.19 11.82 -0.49
CA GLU A 37 -15.04 10.42 -0.85
C GLU A 37 -13.68 9.90 -0.37
N LEU A 38 -13.72 9.18 0.75
CA LEU A 38 -12.56 8.60 1.42
C LEU A 38 -12.30 7.21 0.85
N VAL A 39 -11.25 7.06 0.04
CA VAL A 39 -10.95 5.80 -0.65
C VAL A 39 -10.18 4.84 0.24
N ALA A 40 -10.88 3.85 0.79
CA ALA A 40 -10.29 2.78 1.59
C ALA A 40 -9.82 1.63 0.69
N LYS A 41 -8.54 1.66 0.30
CA LYS A 41 -7.90 0.56 -0.42
C LYS A 41 -7.66 -0.61 0.52
N ARG A 42 -8.26 -1.75 0.21
CA ARG A 42 -8.25 -2.94 1.07
C ARG A 42 -6.84 -3.51 1.28
N GLY A 43 -6.54 -3.89 2.52
CA GLY A 43 -5.34 -4.63 2.88
C GLY A 43 -4.03 -3.84 2.87
N LEU A 44 -4.09 -2.50 2.78
CA LEU A 44 -2.92 -1.65 3.00
C LEU A 44 -2.47 -1.70 4.46
N ILE A 45 -1.16 -1.50 4.71
CA ILE A 45 -0.60 -1.49 6.07
C ILE A 45 -1.22 -0.36 6.90
N LEU A 46 -1.33 0.82 6.30
CA LEU A 46 -1.96 1.98 6.89
C LEU A 46 -2.52 2.87 5.76
N TYR A 47 -3.80 3.18 5.84
CA TYR A 47 -4.39 4.29 5.10
C TYR A 47 -5.07 5.22 6.10
N GLN A 48 -4.83 6.52 5.99
CA GLN A 48 -5.40 7.52 6.89
C GLN A 48 -6.05 8.62 6.05
N SER A 49 -7.28 8.97 6.39
CA SER A 49 -7.96 10.11 5.78
C SER A 49 -7.37 11.43 6.25
N ASP A 50 -7.72 12.51 5.54
CA ASP A 50 -7.57 13.85 6.07
C ASP A 50 -8.40 14.06 7.34
N ARG A 51 -8.03 15.08 8.11
CA ARG A 51 -8.76 15.56 9.29
C ARG A 51 -10.06 16.25 8.86
N ILE A 52 -11.06 16.24 9.73
CA ILE A 52 -12.22 17.11 9.55
C ILE A 52 -11.77 18.56 9.76
N ASN A 53 -12.03 19.42 8.77
CA ASN A 53 -11.91 20.85 8.92
C ASN A 53 -13.12 21.35 9.72
N ALA A 54 -12.85 21.90 10.91
CA ALA A 54 -13.87 22.45 11.80
C ALA A 54 -14.39 23.83 11.37
N ASP A 55 -13.89 24.38 10.26
CA ASP A 55 -14.41 25.59 9.60
C ASP A 55 -14.50 26.79 10.54
N GLY A 56 -13.40 27.07 11.26
CA GLY A 56 -13.31 28.19 12.19
C GLY A 56 -14.04 28.01 13.53
N SER A 57 -14.63 26.84 13.80
CA SER A 57 -15.29 26.55 15.08
C SER A 57 -14.34 26.69 16.26
N THR A 58 -14.87 27.20 17.38
CA THR A 58 -14.09 27.44 18.61
C THR A 58 -13.64 26.12 19.25
N PRO A 59 -12.32 25.89 19.42
CA PRO A 59 -11.81 24.77 20.19
C PRO A 59 -11.99 24.98 21.71
N PRO A 60 -11.89 23.92 22.53
CA PRO A 60 -11.67 22.53 22.15
C PRO A 60 -12.94 21.91 21.54
N TYR A 61 -12.76 21.02 20.57
CA TYR A 61 -13.87 20.28 19.98
C TYR A 61 -13.53 18.81 19.79
N SER A 62 -14.57 17.99 19.66
CA SER A 62 -14.47 16.55 19.41
C SER A 62 -15.51 16.10 18.39
N PHE A 63 -15.22 14.94 17.81
CA PHE A 63 -16.02 14.28 16.79
C PHE A 63 -16.39 12.87 17.25
N LYS A 64 -17.56 12.40 16.87
CA LYS A 64 -17.98 11.01 17.05
C LYS A 64 -18.66 10.51 15.79
N MET A 65 -18.14 9.44 15.21
CA MET A 65 -18.76 8.78 14.05
C MET A 65 -20.01 8.03 14.49
N LEU A 66 -21.10 8.18 13.74
CA LEU A 66 -22.39 7.55 14.00
C LEU A 66 -22.98 6.99 12.69
N ASN A 67 -23.90 6.04 12.80
CA ASN A 67 -24.75 5.56 11.70
C ASN A 67 -23.98 5.19 10.41
N LEU A 68 -22.86 4.48 10.53
CA LEU A 68 -22.22 3.90 9.34
C LEU A 68 -23.21 2.93 8.66
N ARG A 69 -23.43 3.12 7.36
CA ARG A 69 -24.45 2.42 6.58
C ARG A 69 -24.10 2.40 5.10
N GLY A 70 -24.72 1.50 4.32
CA GLY A 70 -24.69 1.56 2.86
C GLY A 70 -25.32 2.85 2.34
N ILE A 71 -24.98 3.25 1.11
CA ILE A 71 -25.58 4.45 0.47
C ILE A 71 -27.11 4.32 0.35
N ASP A 72 -27.61 3.10 0.19
CA ASP A 72 -29.03 2.75 0.17
C ASP A 72 -29.70 2.76 1.56
N GLY A 73 -28.95 3.05 2.62
CA GLY A 73 -29.42 3.01 4.00
C GLY A 73 -29.37 1.63 4.66
N SER A 74 -28.89 0.60 3.95
CA SER A 74 -28.67 -0.72 4.54
C SER A 74 -27.68 -0.68 5.71
N PRO A 75 -27.81 -1.55 6.72
CA PRO A 75 -26.86 -1.60 7.82
C PRO A 75 -25.43 -1.82 7.33
N ALA A 76 -24.45 -1.19 7.98
CA ALA A 76 -23.06 -1.48 7.69
C ALA A 76 -22.74 -2.97 7.92
N PRO A 77 -21.96 -3.59 7.01
CA PRO A 77 -21.47 -4.94 7.23
C PRO A 77 -20.72 -5.05 8.56
N LYS A 78 -20.89 -6.18 9.26
CA LYS A 78 -20.23 -6.45 10.55
C LYS A 78 -18.71 -6.41 10.45
N GLU A 79 -18.17 -6.61 9.26
CA GLU A 79 -16.74 -6.60 8.95
C GLU A 79 -16.09 -5.28 9.36
N PHE A 80 -16.81 -4.14 9.35
CA PHE A 80 -16.28 -2.84 9.81
C PHE A 80 -15.92 -2.80 11.29
N THR A 81 -16.56 -3.64 12.12
CA THR A 81 -16.35 -3.68 13.58
C THR A 81 -15.74 -4.99 14.06
N THR A 82 -15.67 -6.01 13.20
CA THR A 82 -15.09 -7.31 13.51
C THR A 82 -13.58 -7.18 13.70
N PRO A 83 -13.02 -7.56 14.86
CA PRO A 83 -11.57 -7.55 15.05
C PRO A 83 -10.87 -8.63 14.23
N TYR A 84 -9.74 -8.29 13.62
CA TYR A 84 -8.87 -9.21 12.89
C TYR A 84 -7.47 -9.21 13.49
N GLN A 85 -6.82 -10.37 13.50
CA GLN A 85 -5.41 -10.46 13.86
C GLN A 85 -4.56 -9.83 12.75
N ILE A 86 -3.76 -8.85 13.11
CA ILE A 86 -2.81 -8.18 12.22
C ILE A 86 -1.43 -8.13 12.88
N LEU A 87 -0.39 -8.32 12.06
CA LEU A 87 1.00 -8.12 12.49
C LEU A 87 1.35 -6.63 12.32
N VAL A 88 1.77 -5.99 13.39
CA VAL A 88 2.18 -4.58 13.42
C VAL A 88 3.50 -4.42 14.16
N PHE A 89 4.15 -3.27 14.00
CA PHE A 89 5.24 -2.90 14.90
C PHE A 89 4.66 -2.44 16.25
N LYS A 90 5.40 -2.76 17.32
CA LYS A 90 5.09 -2.23 18.66
C LYS A 90 5.21 -0.71 18.66
N ASP A 91 4.49 -0.05 19.55
CA ASP A 91 4.48 1.41 19.62
C ASP A 91 5.89 1.98 19.77
N GLY A 92 6.22 2.99 18.96
CA GLY A 92 7.55 3.63 18.96
C GLY A 92 8.66 2.80 18.29
N LEU A 93 8.37 1.58 17.82
CA LEU A 93 9.33 0.76 17.08
C LEU A 93 9.03 0.76 15.58
N SER A 94 10.08 0.64 14.79
CA SER A 94 10.02 0.54 13.34
C SER A 94 11.18 -0.30 12.81
N PHE A 95 11.05 -0.71 11.55
CA PHE A 95 12.13 -1.37 10.84
C PHE A 95 13.30 -0.41 10.56
N ASP A 96 14.52 -0.89 10.80
CA ASP A 96 15.78 -0.22 10.50
C ASP A 96 16.65 -1.12 9.62
N ALA A 97 16.89 -0.71 8.37
CA ALA A 97 17.65 -1.50 7.41
C ALA A 97 19.13 -1.71 7.79
N ALA A 98 19.72 -0.87 8.64
CA ALA A 98 21.10 -1.05 9.09
C ALA A 98 21.21 -2.00 10.28
N LYS A 99 20.15 -2.11 11.11
CA LYS A 99 20.18 -2.86 12.38
C LYS A 99 19.42 -4.18 12.34
N ASP A 100 18.30 -4.23 11.62
CA ASP A 100 17.44 -5.41 11.53
C ASP A 100 17.90 -6.29 10.37
N THR A 101 18.86 -7.16 10.64
CA THR A 101 19.48 -8.06 9.64
C THR A 101 18.95 -9.49 9.74
N THR A 102 18.19 -9.82 10.78
CA THR A 102 17.63 -11.16 11.00
C THR A 102 16.12 -11.10 11.28
N VAL A 103 15.43 -12.20 10.98
CA VAL A 103 13.99 -12.38 11.29
C VAL A 103 13.73 -12.23 12.79
N ALA A 104 14.64 -12.71 13.64
CA ALA A 104 14.51 -12.61 15.10
C ALA A 104 14.50 -11.15 15.59
N GLN A 105 15.42 -10.31 15.09
CA GLN A 105 15.46 -8.89 15.43
C GLN A 105 14.19 -8.16 14.97
N LEU A 106 13.72 -8.49 13.76
CA LEU A 106 12.48 -7.93 13.23
C LEU A 106 11.27 -8.33 14.08
N ASN A 107 11.16 -9.61 14.44
CA ASN A 107 10.06 -10.11 15.26
C ASN A 107 10.09 -9.59 16.69
N ALA A 108 11.27 -9.27 17.25
CA ALA A 108 11.36 -8.61 18.55
C ALA A 108 10.66 -7.23 18.58
N LYS A 109 10.56 -6.57 17.42
CA LYS A 109 9.89 -5.27 17.24
C LYS A 109 8.43 -5.37 16.83
N ARG A 110 7.94 -6.56 16.50
CA ARG A 110 6.59 -6.80 16.01
C ARG A 110 5.73 -7.45 17.07
N GLU A 111 4.43 -7.28 16.92
CA GLU A 111 3.43 -7.99 17.70
C GLU A 111 2.16 -8.19 16.88
N THR A 112 1.43 -9.23 17.24
CA THR A 112 0.09 -9.45 16.70
C THR A 112 -0.90 -8.68 17.55
N ARG A 113 -1.71 -7.82 16.90
CA ARG A 113 -2.84 -7.13 17.53
C ARG A 113 -4.15 -7.63 16.93
N THR A 114 -5.15 -7.79 17.78
CA THR A 114 -6.53 -8.11 17.37
C THR A 114 -7.35 -6.83 17.43
N VAL A 115 -7.55 -6.18 16.29
CA VAL A 115 -8.20 -4.86 16.20
C VAL A 115 -9.21 -4.81 15.04
N PRO A 116 -10.26 -3.98 15.13
CA PRO A 116 -11.14 -3.71 13.99
C PRO A 116 -10.34 -3.20 12.78
N PRO A 117 -10.82 -3.38 11.54
CA PRO A 117 -10.09 -2.97 10.34
C PRO A 117 -9.98 -1.45 10.18
N MET A 118 -10.77 -0.70 10.95
CA MET A 118 -10.91 0.74 10.88
C MET A 118 -11.05 1.34 12.29
N SER A 119 -10.51 2.53 12.49
CA SER A 119 -10.73 3.35 13.68
C SER A 119 -11.03 4.79 13.31
N PHE A 120 -11.88 5.47 14.09
CA PHE A 120 -12.17 6.89 13.96
C PHE A 120 -11.51 7.66 15.11
N ASN A 121 -10.69 8.66 14.80
CA ASN A 121 -10.05 9.50 15.80
C ASN A 121 -11.02 10.61 16.26
N GLU A 122 -11.48 10.56 17.50
CA GLU A 122 -12.46 11.51 18.03
C GLU A 122 -11.92 12.94 18.20
N VAL A 123 -10.60 13.16 18.16
CA VAL A 123 -10.00 14.51 18.25
C VAL A 123 -9.91 15.16 16.87
N SER A 124 -9.53 14.41 15.85
CA SER A 124 -9.28 14.95 14.51
C SER A 124 -10.35 14.61 13.46
N GLY A 125 -11.22 13.66 13.76
CA GLY A 125 -12.16 13.06 12.82
C GLY A 125 -11.50 12.17 11.77
N GLN A 126 -10.20 11.84 11.89
CA GLN A 126 -9.54 10.99 10.89
C GLN A 126 -10.00 9.55 10.98
N LEU A 127 -10.28 8.95 9.82
CA LEU A 127 -10.41 7.51 9.68
C LEU A 127 -9.04 6.90 9.40
N THR A 128 -8.74 5.81 10.10
CA THR A 128 -7.53 5.02 9.89
C THR A 128 -7.94 3.59 9.58
N PHE A 129 -7.44 3.06 8.47
CA PHE A 129 -7.65 1.68 8.04
C PHE A 129 -6.34 0.92 8.16
N ASN A 130 -6.41 -0.30 8.67
CA ASN A 130 -5.28 -1.20 8.77
C ASN A 130 -5.46 -2.41 7.84
N ARG A 131 -4.54 -3.38 7.91
CA ARG A 131 -4.53 -4.56 7.05
C ARG A 131 -5.77 -5.43 7.14
N GLY A 132 -6.47 -5.41 8.29
CA GLY A 132 -7.75 -6.10 8.47
C GLY A 132 -8.81 -5.64 7.47
N SER A 133 -8.63 -4.45 6.87
CA SER A 133 -9.50 -3.93 5.81
C SER A 133 -9.60 -4.82 4.57
N ILE A 134 -8.72 -5.80 4.41
CA ILE A 134 -8.86 -6.84 3.37
C ILE A 134 -10.18 -7.58 3.45
N ASN A 135 -10.76 -7.67 4.65
CA ASN A 135 -12.04 -8.35 4.89
C ASN A 135 -13.25 -7.45 4.66
N LEU A 136 -13.06 -6.14 4.41
CA LEU A 136 -14.18 -5.24 4.15
C LEU A 136 -14.81 -5.59 2.79
N PRO A 137 -16.15 -5.66 2.71
CA PRO A 137 -16.83 -5.78 1.43
C PRO A 137 -16.56 -4.56 0.55
N LEU A 138 -16.44 -4.79 -0.77
CA LEU A 138 -16.36 -3.70 -1.74
C LEU A 138 -17.67 -2.91 -1.73
N GLY A 139 -17.57 -1.60 -1.87
CA GLY A 139 -18.74 -0.74 -1.96
C GLY A 139 -18.54 0.64 -1.36
N LYS A 140 -19.60 1.46 -1.47
CA LYS A 140 -19.66 2.79 -0.87
C LYS A 140 -20.53 2.76 0.39
N TYR A 141 -20.05 3.44 1.42
CA TYR A 141 -20.72 3.56 2.71
C TYR A 141 -20.73 5.02 3.12
N THR A 142 -21.76 5.45 3.87
CA THR A 142 -21.86 6.81 4.39
C THR A 142 -21.99 6.77 5.90
N PHE A 143 -21.56 7.84 6.57
CA PHE A 143 -21.64 7.96 8.02
C PHE A 143 -22.01 9.38 8.44
N ASP A 144 -22.61 9.47 9.62
CA ASP A 144 -22.90 10.74 10.27
C ASP A 144 -21.76 11.08 11.25
N VAL A 145 -21.62 12.36 11.59
CA VAL A 145 -20.68 12.81 12.61
C VAL A 145 -21.39 13.71 13.60
N GLN A 146 -21.29 13.37 14.87
CA GLN A 146 -21.62 14.27 15.96
C GLN A 146 -20.39 15.13 16.29
N PHE A 147 -20.55 16.45 16.25
CA PHE A 147 -19.52 17.44 16.51
C PHE A 147 -19.87 18.20 17.78
N THR A 148 -18.95 18.25 18.74
CA THR A 148 -19.15 18.94 20.01
C THR A 148 -18.05 19.97 20.24
N ASN A 149 -18.42 21.15 20.68
CA ASN A 149 -17.53 22.24 21.09
C ASN A 149 -18.17 23.04 22.26
N PRO A 150 -17.59 24.15 22.74
CA PRO A 150 -18.15 24.88 23.89
C PRO A 150 -19.52 25.53 23.67
N THR A 151 -19.97 25.68 22.41
CA THR A 151 -21.31 26.19 22.12
C THR A 151 -22.38 25.10 22.12
N GLY A 152 -21.99 23.82 21.96
CA GLY A 152 -22.92 22.70 22.03
C GLY A 152 -22.53 21.51 21.16
N THR A 153 -23.52 20.65 20.92
CA THR A 153 -23.39 19.43 20.13
C THR A 153 -24.32 19.48 18.92
N LYS A 154 -23.79 19.16 17.73
CA LYS A 154 -24.55 19.13 16.48
C LYS A 154 -24.29 17.83 15.71
N LEU A 155 -25.33 17.28 15.08
CA LEU A 155 -25.23 16.13 14.18
C LEU A 155 -25.12 16.59 12.72
N PHE A 156 -24.10 16.09 12.03
CA PHE A 156 -23.89 16.25 10.59
C PHE A 156 -24.19 14.90 9.92
N LYS A 157 -25.34 14.83 9.25
CA LYS A 157 -25.78 13.60 8.55
C LYS A 157 -25.00 13.42 7.25
N SER A 158 -24.62 12.18 6.95
CA SER A 158 -23.92 11.81 5.71
C SER A 158 -22.72 12.71 5.42
N LEU A 159 -21.86 12.96 6.42
CA LEU A 159 -20.77 13.93 6.32
C LEU A 159 -19.79 13.58 5.18
N ALA A 160 -19.48 12.29 5.03
CA ALA A 160 -18.62 11.78 3.99
C ALA A 160 -18.96 10.32 3.66
N ASN A 161 -18.38 9.85 2.57
CA ASN A 161 -18.49 8.48 2.10
C ASN A 161 -17.15 7.75 2.22
N ILE A 162 -17.18 6.49 2.61
CA ILE A 162 -16.06 5.54 2.52
C ILE A 162 -16.28 4.73 1.25
N ASN A 163 -15.33 4.77 0.33
CA ASN A 163 -15.32 3.94 -0.86
C ASN A 163 -14.29 2.82 -0.70
N VAL A 164 -14.77 1.61 -0.40
CA VAL A 164 -13.92 0.42 -0.23
C VAL A 164 -13.63 -0.18 -1.60
N VAL A 165 -12.35 -0.16 -1.99
CA VAL A 165 -11.88 -0.61 -3.30
C VAL A 165 -10.69 -1.55 -3.17
N ASP A 166 -10.46 -2.36 -4.19
CA ASP A 166 -9.19 -3.08 -4.30
C ASP A 166 -8.03 -2.14 -4.65
N PRO A 167 -6.83 -2.40 -4.12
CA PRO A 167 -5.63 -1.69 -4.54
C PRO A 167 -5.35 -1.96 -6.02
N THR A 168 -4.93 -0.93 -6.75
CA THR A 168 -4.56 -1.05 -8.16
C THR A 168 -3.16 -1.66 -8.31
N THR A 169 -2.78 -2.05 -9.53
CA THR A 169 -1.41 -2.53 -9.80
C THR A 169 -0.36 -1.52 -9.35
N ASP A 170 -0.61 -0.22 -9.51
CA ASP A 170 0.34 0.83 -9.13
C ASP A 170 0.50 0.98 -7.61
N ASP A 171 -0.52 0.59 -6.84
CA ASP A 171 -0.44 0.51 -5.37
C ASP A 171 0.41 -0.68 -4.92
N LEU A 172 0.44 -1.75 -5.72
CA LEU A 172 1.06 -3.03 -5.36
C LEU A 172 2.46 -3.20 -5.91
N PHE A 173 2.75 -2.60 -7.07
CA PHE A 173 3.90 -2.94 -7.89
C PHE A 173 4.43 -1.72 -8.64
N THR A 174 5.72 -1.72 -8.92
CA THR A 174 6.35 -0.76 -9.81
C THR A 174 7.37 -1.46 -10.67
N LEU A 175 7.30 -1.22 -11.97
CA LEU A 175 8.26 -1.69 -12.97
C LEU A 175 9.00 -0.47 -13.52
N THR A 176 10.33 -0.53 -13.57
CA THR A 176 11.19 0.59 -14.01
C THR A 176 12.17 0.22 -15.11
N ASP A 177 12.44 -1.07 -15.33
CA ASP A 177 13.26 -1.55 -16.45
C ASP A 177 12.83 -2.97 -16.83
N ASN A 178 12.85 -3.29 -18.12
CA ASN A 178 12.51 -4.61 -18.67
C ASN A 178 13.29 -4.90 -19.97
N VAL A 179 14.60 -4.65 -20.01
CA VAL A 179 15.41 -4.81 -21.22
C VAL A 179 15.96 -6.24 -21.36
N ALA A 180 16.02 -6.78 -22.58
CA ALA A 180 16.77 -7.99 -22.87
C ALA A 180 17.65 -7.86 -24.11
N ASN A 181 18.77 -8.57 -24.10
CA ASN A 181 19.70 -8.66 -25.22
C ASN A 181 20.12 -10.12 -25.42
N ALA A 182 20.41 -10.48 -26.65
CA ALA A 182 21.07 -11.72 -27.03
C ALA A 182 22.59 -11.50 -27.04
N PHE A 183 23.35 -12.38 -26.41
CA PHE A 183 24.82 -12.30 -26.41
C PHE A 183 25.38 -13.49 -27.16
N HIS A 184 26.26 -13.24 -28.13
CA HIS A 184 26.91 -14.31 -28.84
C HIS A 184 27.92 -15.01 -27.93
N ASP A 185 27.76 -16.32 -27.71
CA ASP A 185 28.52 -17.02 -26.65
C ASP A 185 30.02 -17.10 -26.96
N VAL A 186 30.40 -17.16 -28.25
CA VAL A 186 31.80 -17.14 -28.71
C VAL A 186 32.38 -15.72 -28.84
N THR A 187 31.74 -14.83 -29.59
CA THR A 187 32.30 -13.52 -29.93
C THR A 187 32.01 -12.43 -28.89
N GLY A 188 31.07 -12.68 -27.97
CA GLY A 188 30.59 -11.67 -27.02
C GLY A 188 29.73 -10.57 -27.66
N ALA A 189 29.42 -10.66 -28.96
CA ALA A 189 28.63 -9.67 -29.66
C ALA A 189 27.24 -9.52 -29.01
N VAL A 190 26.84 -8.27 -28.74
CA VAL A 190 25.57 -7.95 -28.11
C VAL A 190 24.58 -7.50 -29.17
N THR A 191 23.42 -8.14 -29.21
CA THR A 191 22.35 -7.80 -30.16
C THR A 191 21.05 -7.60 -29.40
N PRO A 192 20.34 -6.48 -29.59
CA PRO A 192 19.02 -6.28 -29.02
C PRO A 192 18.04 -7.39 -29.42
N MET A 193 17.17 -7.78 -28.50
CA MET A 193 16.06 -8.70 -28.74
C MET A 193 14.76 -8.08 -28.19
N LYS A 194 13.61 -8.75 -28.33
CA LYS A 194 12.37 -8.19 -27.78
C LYS A 194 12.47 -8.10 -26.26
N ASN A 195 12.09 -6.94 -25.73
CA ASN A 195 11.99 -6.74 -24.30
C ASN A 195 10.97 -7.73 -23.70
N PRO A 196 11.26 -8.34 -22.55
CA PRO A 196 10.31 -9.20 -21.85
C PRO A 196 9.08 -8.44 -21.37
N THR A 197 7.97 -9.16 -21.30
CA THR A 197 6.76 -8.72 -20.62
C THR A 197 6.86 -9.12 -19.15
N ILE A 198 6.73 -8.15 -18.24
CA ILE A 198 6.81 -8.39 -16.79
C ILE A 198 5.44 -8.14 -16.16
N THR A 199 4.91 -9.15 -15.49
CA THR A 199 3.64 -9.05 -14.76
C THR A 199 3.84 -9.35 -13.28
N CYS A 200 2.97 -8.77 -12.46
CA CYS A 200 2.92 -9.02 -11.02
C CYS A 200 1.48 -9.33 -10.62
N THR A 201 1.25 -10.51 -10.04
CA THR A 201 -0.06 -10.95 -9.58
C THR A 201 0.01 -11.25 -8.09
N ARG A 202 -0.77 -10.51 -7.29
CA ARG A 202 -0.93 -10.82 -5.87
C ARG A 202 -1.93 -11.97 -5.72
N ILE A 203 -1.45 -13.14 -5.31
CA ILE A 203 -2.28 -14.34 -5.12
C ILE A 203 -2.77 -14.49 -3.67
N SER A 204 -2.18 -13.74 -2.74
CA SER A 204 -2.65 -13.65 -1.36
C SER A 204 -2.26 -12.31 -0.74
N ALA A 205 -3.15 -11.75 0.08
CA ALA A 205 -2.83 -10.58 0.91
C ALA A 205 -2.02 -10.92 2.17
N ASN A 206 -1.90 -12.22 2.48
CA ASN A 206 -1.15 -12.74 3.61
C ASN A 206 0.28 -13.14 3.21
N GLY A 207 1.17 -13.10 4.19
CA GLY A 207 2.59 -13.41 4.03
C GLY A 207 3.40 -12.27 3.44
N ALA A 208 4.66 -12.56 3.14
CA ALA A 208 5.62 -11.63 2.55
C ALA A 208 6.53 -12.41 1.59
N ARG A 209 5.96 -12.90 0.48
CA ARG A 209 6.60 -13.82 -0.45
C ARG A 209 6.56 -13.30 -1.89
N VAL A 210 7.68 -13.40 -2.59
CA VAL A 210 7.75 -13.28 -4.04
C VAL A 210 8.15 -14.62 -4.67
N ILE A 211 7.38 -15.04 -5.66
CA ILE A 211 7.66 -16.19 -6.54
C ILE A 211 8.02 -15.62 -7.91
N LEU A 212 9.32 -15.58 -8.21
CA LEU A 212 9.85 -15.08 -9.47
C LEU A 212 9.94 -16.23 -10.50
N LYS A 213 9.16 -16.11 -11.56
CA LYS A 213 9.13 -17.06 -12.69
C LYS A 213 9.76 -16.43 -13.92
N MET A 214 10.60 -17.18 -14.62
CA MET A 214 11.09 -16.84 -15.95
C MET A 214 10.55 -17.86 -16.92
N VAL A 215 9.83 -17.40 -17.94
CA VAL A 215 9.13 -18.27 -18.88
C VAL A 215 9.41 -17.86 -20.32
N ASP A 216 9.39 -18.83 -21.21
CA ASP A 216 9.51 -18.63 -22.64
C ASP A 216 8.22 -18.03 -23.26
N LYS A 217 8.19 -17.85 -24.58
CA LYS A 217 7.04 -17.27 -25.30
C LYS A 217 5.77 -18.12 -25.18
N HIS A 218 5.90 -19.41 -24.90
CA HIS A 218 4.83 -20.38 -24.71
C HIS A 218 4.45 -20.60 -23.24
N ASN A 219 5.02 -19.81 -22.32
CA ASN A 219 4.87 -19.93 -20.87
C ASN A 219 5.51 -21.21 -20.27
N LYS A 220 6.42 -21.88 -20.98
CA LYS A 220 7.24 -22.97 -20.41
C LYS A 220 8.30 -22.35 -19.48
N PRO A 221 8.38 -22.76 -18.21
CA PRO A 221 9.31 -22.17 -17.25
C PRO A 221 10.75 -22.67 -17.47
N PHE A 222 11.71 -21.76 -17.34
CA PHE A 222 13.11 -22.13 -17.19
C PHE A 222 13.37 -22.61 -15.77
N ASN A 223 14.21 -23.64 -15.63
CA ASN A 223 14.49 -24.31 -14.38
C ASN A 223 15.70 -23.68 -13.63
N PRO A 224 15.48 -22.88 -12.58
CA PRO A 224 16.58 -22.28 -11.82
C PRO A 224 17.38 -23.31 -11.01
N GLN A 225 16.80 -24.45 -10.62
CA GLN A 225 17.50 -25.51 -9.89
C GLN A 225 18.45 -26.31 -10.80
N ALA A 226 18.13 -26.45 -12.09
CA ALA A 226 18.97 -27.11 -13.09
C ALA A 226 20.04 -26.17 -13.71
N GLY A 227 20.12 -24.92 -13.24
CA GLY A 227 21.10 -23.95 -13.74
C GLY A 227 20.76 -23.38 -15.12
N GLU A 228 19.48 -23.37 -15.51
CA GLU A 228 19.02 -22.70 -16.74
C GLU A 228 19.00 -21.18 -16.57
N ILE A 229 18.92 -20.69 -15.33
CA ILE A 229 18.98 -19.28 -14.98
C ILE A 229 20.23 -19.06 -14.13
N ILE A 230 21.18 -18.29 -14.65
CA ILE A 230 22.44 -18.00 -13.97
C ILE A 230 22.66 -16.49 -13.82
N GLN A 231 23.41 -16.11 -12.79
CA GLN A 231 23.84 -14.73 -12.59
C GLN A 231 24.71 -14.26 -13.77
N ARG A 232 24.51 -13.01 -14.20
CA ARG A 232 25.31 -12.42 -15.27
C ARG A 232 26.56 -11.74 -14.72
N GLY A 233 27.63 -12.50 -14.54
CA GLY A 233 28.91 -11.96 -14.04
C GLY A 233 28.81 -11.50 -12.58
N ASP A 234 29.29 -10.30 -12.28
CA ASP A 234 29.28 -9.67 -10.95
C ASP A 234 28.04 -8.80 -10.67
N ARG A 235 27.05 -8.85 -11.56
CA ARG A 235 25.87 -7.98 -11.52
C ARG A 235 24.85 -8.45 -10.47
N PRO A 236 24.05 -7.53 -9.89
CA PRO A 236 23.03 -7.91 -8.91
C PRO A 236 21.94 -8.79 -9.51
N VAL A 237 21.44 -9.71 -8.70
CA VAL A 237 20.35 -10.65 -8.97
C VAL A 237 19.30 -10.57 -7.85
N PHE A 238 18.19 -11.30 -8.01
CA PHE A 238 17.11 -11.36 -7.01
C PHE A 238 17.63 -11.79 -5.64
N GLU A 239 18.56 -12.74 -5.62
CA GLU A 239 19.21 -13.24 -4.42
C GLU A 239 19.96 -12.16 -3.64
N ASN A 240 20.52 -11.13 -4.29
CA ASN A 240 21.22 -10.05 -3.58
C ASN A 240 20.28 -9.16 -2.77
N TYR A 241 18.99 -9.15 -3.08
CA TYR A 241 17.98 -8.38 -2.37
C TYR A 241 17.31 -9.17 -1.23
N ALA A 242 17.55 -10.48 -1.17
CA ALA A 242 17.00 -11.39 -0.17
C ALA A 242 17.76 -11.25 1.16
N LYS A 243 17.31 -10.30 1.99
CA LYS A 243 18.03 -9.92 3.23
C LYS A 243 17.82 -10.89 4.38
N PHE A 244 16.59 -11.36 4.57
CA PHE A 244 16.20 -12.09 5.79
C PHE A 244 16.23 -13.61 5.60
N ASN A 245 15.72 -14.06 4.45
CA ASN A 245 15.67 -15.47 4.10
C ASN A 245 16.40 -15.67 2.77
N PRO A 246 17.19 -16.74 2.61
CA PRO A 246 17.80 -17.05 1.34
C PRO A 246 16.74 -17.37 0.28
N VAL A 247 17.05 -17.07 -0.97
CA VAL A 247 16.20 -17.48 -2.09
C VAL A 247 16.25 -18.99 -2.23
N THR A 248 15.07 -19.62 -2.25
CA THR A 248 14.93 -21.04 -2.58
C THR A 248 14.60 -21.19 -4.07
N LYS A 249 15.06 -22.29 -4.68
CA LYS A 249 14.88 -22.57 -6.10
C LYS A 249 14.18 -23.91 -6.27
N ASN A 250 13.24 -23.99 -7.18
CA ASN A 250 12.67 -25.26 -7.65
C ASN A 250 12.80 -25.35 -9.17
N ASP A 251 12.07 -26.28 -9.78
CA ASP A 251 12.05 -26.51 -11.22
C ASP A 251 11.40 -25.39 -12.04
N THR A 252 10.68 -24.45 -11.42
CA THR A 252 9.89 -23.43 -12.14
C THR A 252 10.08 -21.99 -11.66
N ALA A 253 10.69 -21.77 -10.49
CA ALA A 253 10.73 -20.47 -9.85
C ALA A 253 11.88 -20.29 -8.86
N MET A 254 12.22 -19.03 -8.62
CA MET A 254 12.98 -18.56 -7.47
C MET A 254 12.03 -17.93 -6.46
N ILE A 255 12.16 -18.27 -5.18
CA ILE A 255 11.20 -17.91 -4.14
C ILE A 255 11.92 -17.22 -2.99
N CYS A 256 11.45 -16.03 -2.61
CA CYS A 256 11.98 -15.27 -1.48
C CYS A 256 10.87 -14.90 -0.51
N ASP A 257 11.05 -15.24 0.76
CA ASP A 257 10.28 -14.66 1.87
C ASP A 257 11.00 -13.40 2.34
N PHE A 258 10.44 -12.23 2.02
CA PHE A 258 11.10 -10.93 2.18
C PHE A 258 10.83 -10.24 3.51
N GLU A 259 9.91 -10.75 4.32
CA GLU A 259 9.54 -10.30 5.68
C GLU A 259 8.97 -8.88 5.85
N VAL A 260 9.47 -7.89 5.10
CA VAL A 260 9.13 -6.47 5.21
C VAL A 260 8.96 -5.90 3.81
N ALA A 261 7.81 -5.31 3.53
CA ALA A 261 7.60 -4.53 2.31
C ALA A 261 8.14 -3.08 2.46
N PRO A 262 8.56 -2.42 1.37
CA PRO A 262 8.59 -2.94 0.00
C PRO A 262 9.72 -3.95 -0.23
N PHE A 263 9.61 -4.76 -1.29
CA PHE A 263 10.68 -5.65 -1.74
C PHE A 263 10.98 -5.47 -3.24
N PRO A 264 12.25 -5.29 -3.65
CA PRO A 264 13.42 -5.08 -2.80
C PRO A 264 13.32 -3.84 -1.92
N LEU A 265 13.92 -3.90 -0.72
CA LEU A 265 13.75 -2.86 0.30
C LEU A 265 14.74 -1.70 0.16
N ALA A 266 15.96 -2.00 -0.30
CA ALA A 266 17.02 -1.03 -0.50
C ALA A 266 17.70 -1.26 -1.85
N ALA A 267 18.15 -0.16 -2.46
CA ALA A 267 18.91 -0.23 -3.70
C ALA A 267 20.24 -0.97 -3.47
N TYR A 268 20.63 -1.80 -4.44
CA TYR A 268 21.92 -2.47 -4.43
C TYR A 268 23.03 -1.49 -4.85
N LYS A 269 23.98 -1.26 -3.94
CA LYS A 269 25.09 -0.33 -4.13
C LYS A 269 26.40 -1.05 -3.83
N THR A 270 27.35 -0.95 -4.74
CA THR A 270 28.76 -1.30 -4.50
C THR A 270 29.55 -0.02 -4.27
N PRO A 271 30.83 -0.08 -3.83
CA PRO A 271 31.67 1.11 -3.70
C PRO A 271 31.80 1.94 -4.98
N THR A 272 31.63 1.32 -6.15
CA THR A 272 31.86 1.92 -7.47
C THR A 272 30.60 2.15 -8.29
N THR A 273 29.46 1.57 -7.91
CA THR A 273 28.24 1.63 -8.73
C THR A 273 26.96 1.55 -7.91
N ASN A 274 26.01 2.44 -8.21
CA ASN A 274 24.65 2.35 -7.74
C ASN A 274 23.79 1.63 -8.79
N TRP A 275 23.43 0.39 -8.51
CA TRP A 275 22.63 -0.44 -9.43
C TRP A 275 21.12 -0.25 -9.25
N GLY A 276 20.68 0.55 -8.27
CA GLY A 276 19.26 0.71 -7.99
C GLY A 276 18.64 -0.63 -7.59
N PHE A 277 17.55 -1.01 -8.27
CA PHE A 277 16.87 -2.30 -8.08
C PHE A 277 17.05 -3.24 -9.28
N LEU A 278 18.09 -3.01 -10.08
CA LEU A 278 18.36 -3.82 -11.26
C LEU A 278 18.72 -5.26 -10.86
N MET A 279 18.18 -6.21 -11.60
CA MET A 279 18.46 -7.63 -11.52
C MET A 279 18.91 -8.11 -12.91
N TYR A 280 19.99 -8.89 -12.95
CA TYR A 280 20.65 -9.27 -14.19
C TYR A 280 20.90 -10.77 -14.24
N TYR A 281 20.36 -11.41 -15.26
CA TYR A 281 20.53 -12.85 -15.45
C TYR A 281 21.05 -13.18 -16.84
N ARG A 282 21.38 -14.46 -17.01
CA ARG A 282 21.66 -15.09 -18.29
C ARG A 282 20.96 -16.44 -18.33
N ILE A 283 20.35 -16.74 -19.48
CA ILE A 283 19.87 -18.08 -19.83
C ILE A 283 20.83 -18.60 -20.91
N PRO A 284 21.65 -19.63 -20.62
CA PRO A 284 22.63 -20.17 -21.57
C PRO A 284 21.99 -20.64 -22.89
N SER A 285 22.68 -20.43 -24.02
CA SER A 285 22.18 -20.76 -25.37
C SER A 285 21.76 -22.22 -25.56
N ARG A 286 22.33 -23.15 -24.77
CA ARG A 286 21.95 -24.56 -24.78
C ARG A 286 20.51 -24.82 -24.37
N PHE A 287 19.88 -23.89 -23.63
CA PHE A 287 18.50 -24.02 -23.14
C PHE A 287 17.49 -23.21 -23.96
N VAL A 288 17.95 -22.37 -24.89
CA VAL A 288 17.09 -21.40 -25.59
C VAL A 288 17.29 -21.40 -27.09
N GLU A 289 16.22 -21.06 -27.79
CA GLU A 289 16.23 -20.57 -29.16
C GLU A 289 15.59 -19.18 -29.18
N ILE A 290 16.16 -18.25 -29.94
CA ILE A 290 15.65 -16.88 -30.06
C ILE A 290 15.18 -16.65 -31.50
N ASP A 291 13.93 -16.23 -31.67
CA ASP A 291 13.32 -16.03 -32.99
C ASP A 291 14.12 -15.00 -33.81
N GLY A 292 14.47 -15.37 -35.05
CA GLY A 292 15.25 -14.51 -35.94
C GLY A 292 16.76 -14.50 -35.69
N PHE A 293 17.27 -15.32 -34.77
CA PHE A 293 18.71 -15.50 -34.54
C PHE A 293 19.21 -16.81 -35.17
N PRO A 294 20.48 -16.88 -35.63
CA PRO A 294 21.06 -18.11 -36.19
C PRO A 294 21.07 -19.29 -35.20
N ALA A 295 20.78 -20.51 -35.69
CA ALA A 295 20.59 -21.71 -34.87
C ALA A 295 21.85 -22.60 -34.65
N SER A 296 23.02 -22.22 -35.19
CA SER A 296 24.24 -23.02 -35.04
C SER A 296 24.71 -23.13 -33.56
N SER A 297 25.44 -24.19 -33.20
CA SER A 297 25.91 -24.37 -31.82
C SER A 297 26.89 -23.26 -31.42
N GLY A 298 26.59 -22.54 -30.33
CA GLY A 298 27.36 -21.39 -29.84
C GLY A 298 26.80 -20.01 -30.21
N THR A 299 25.53 -19.91 -30.60
CA THR A 299 25.00 -18.68 -31.19
C THR A 299 24.60 -17.63 -30.18
N PHE A 300 23.54 -17.75 -29.38
CA PHE A 300 23.14 -16.63 -28.49
C PHE A 300 22.51 -17.06 -27.16
N SER A 301 23.04 -16.52 -26.05
CA SER A 301 22.40 -16.58 -24.73
C SER A 301 21.46 -15.38 -24.49
N VAL A 302 20.38 -15.59 -23.74
CA VAL A 302 19.44 -14.52 -23.38
C VAL A 302 19.96 -13.82 -22.12
N ASN A 303 20.19 -12.51 -22.18
CA ASN A 303 20.85 -11.72 -21.13
C ASN A 303 19.95 -10.58 -20.66
N PRO A 304 18.89 -10.88 -19.90
CA PRO A 304 17.92 -9.89 -19.50
C PRO A 304 18.40 -9.06 -18.32
N ARG A 305 17.78 -7.88 -18.21
CA ARG A 305 17.80 -7.05 -17.03
C ARG A 305 16.40 -6.52 -16.76
N TRP A 306 16.07 -6.34 -15.49
CA TRP A 306 14.84 -5.67 -15.10
C TRP A 306 15.00 -5.02 -13.74
N SER A 307 14.06 -4.14 -13.43
CA SER A 307 13.97 -3.51 -12.12
C SER A 307 12.50 -3.37 -11.75
N TRP A 308 12.12 -3.98 -10.64
CA TRP A 308 10.76 -3.89 -10.12
C TRP A 308 10.75 -3.91 -8.60
N GLN A 309 9.63 -3.48 -8.02
CA GLN A 309 9.40 -3.50 -6.58
C GLN A 309 7.93 -3.86 -6.28
N VAL A 310 7.71 -4.79 -5.35
CA VAL A 310 6.41 -4.96 -4.68
C VAL A 310 6.33 -4.00 -3.50
N LYS A 311 5.25 -3.25 -3.39
CA LYS A 311 5.11 -2.16 -2.42
C LYS A 311 4.51 -2.58 -1.09
N LEU A 312 3.82 -3.72 -1.07
CA LEU A 312 3.10 -4.23 0.09
C LEU A 312 3.48 -5.68 0.38
N GLU A 313 3.20 -6.09 1.61
CA GLU A 313 3.25 -7.50 1.99
C GLU A 313 2.12 -8.28 1.31
N GLY A 314 2.38 -9.55 1.05
CA GLY A 314 1.49 -10.48 0.37
C GLY A 314 2.31 -11.59 -0.26
N THR A 315 1.61 -12.51 -0.94
CA THR A 315 2.25 -13.49 -1.81
C THR A 315 2.03 -13.09 -3.26
N TYR A 316 3.13 -12.90 -3.98
CA TYR A 316 3.14 -12.39 -5.35
C TYR A 316 3.78 -13.41 -6.30
N ILE A 317 3.21 -13.54 -7.48
CA ILE A 317 3.87 -14.14 -8.64
C ILE A 317 4.38 -12.99 -9.51
N VAL A 318 5.69 -12.89 -9.66
CA VAL A 318 6.31 -11.98 -10.63
C VAL A 318 6.78 -12.84 -11.80
N GLN A 319 6.21 -12.63 -12.98
CA GLN A 319 6.55 -13.41 -14.17
C GLN A 319 7.29 -12.55 -15.18
N ILE A 320 8.47 -13.01 -15.58
CA ILE A 320 9.26 -12.47 -16.69
C ILE A 320 9.01 -13.37 -17.90
N LYS A 321 8.25 -12.89 -18.88
CA LYS A 321 7.97 -13.61 -20.12
C LYS A 321 8.84 -13.09 -21.26
N PHE A 322 9.66 -13.96 -21.83
CA PHE A 322 10.45 -13.64 -23.03
C PHE A 322 9.59 -13.85 -24.28
N ASN A 323 9.40 -12.79 -25.07
CA ASN A 323 8.37 -12.75 -26.12
C ASN A 323 8.80 -13.40 -27.44
N ASP A 324 10.08 -13.71 -27.60
CA ASP A 324 10.73 -14.25 -28.80
C ASP A 324 11.69 -15.40 -28.46
N VAL A 325 11.57 -16.00 -27.28
CA VAL A 325 12.41 -17.11 -26.83
C VAL A 325 11.59 -18.38 -26.71
N THR A 326 12.15 -19.51 -27.13
CA THR A 326 11.63 -20.86 -26.91
C THR A 326 12.57 -21.62 -25.98
N HIS A 327 12.03 -22.31 -24.97
CA HIS A 327 12.79 -23.19 -24.09
C HIS A 327 12.93 -24.58 -24.70
N LYS A 328 14.18 -25.01 -24.94
CA LYS A 328 14.53 -26.31 -25.54
C LYS A 328 14.14 -27.51 -24.66
#